data_AF-A0A0R2PG36-F1
#
_entry.id   AF-A0A0R2PG36-F1
#
_cell.length_a   1.000
_cell.length_b   1.000
_cell.length_c   1.000
_cell.angle_alpha   90.00
_cell.angle_beta   90.00
_cell.angle_gamma   90.00
#
_symmetry.space_group_name_H-M   'P 1'
#
loop_
_entity.id
_entity.type
_entity.pdbx_description
1 polymer ?
#
loop_
_entity_poly.entity_id
_entity_poly.type
_entity_poly.pdbx_seq_one_letter_code
_entity_poly.pdbx_strand_id
1 'polypeptide(L)'
;NEGRDIKLQLDTDTEQLIKESLSSQSTFSILGEETGLSDKAGEFYWVVDPLDGTSNFLRDIPISCVSIALMKNLTPILGVIYDFNHDDLYFGHQSSKAFLNQQEISVSDYSQKSQSTLVTGIPAKTNYSDDEFKDMIDDFQHWKKVRMIGSAAMASIYVAAGKAETYKENGIFLWDIAAGAAIVNAAGGVASITNIQTDYRVDAKFTNQHLAL
;
A
#
# COMPACT_ATOMS: atom_id res chain seq x y z
N ASN A 1 -19.61 -17.57 -10.47
CA ASN A 1 -20.20 -16.27 -10.87
C ASN A 1 -19.12 -15.72 -11.79
N GLU A 2 -19.27 -15.82 -13.11
CA GLU A 2 -18.16 -15.85 -14.07
C GLU A 2 -17.14 -14.72 -13.90
N GLY A 3 -17.57 -13.51 -13.54
CA GLY A 3 -16.67 -12.37 -13.26
C GLY A 3 -15.77 -12.54 -12.04
N ARG A 4 -16.18 -13.30 -11.01
CA ARG A 4 -15.34 -13.62 -9.85
C ARG A 4 -14.26 -14.65 -10.19
N ASP A 5 -14.60 -15.58 -11.09
CA ASP A 5 -13.69 -16.65 -11.51
C ASP A 5 -12.60 -16.09 -12.46
N ILE A 6 -12.95 -15.14 -13.33
CA ILE A 6 -11.98 -14.40 -14.18
C ILE A 6 -11.04 -13.54 -13.34
N LYS A 7 -11.56 -12.86 -12.30
CA LYS A 7 -10.74 -12.09 -11.34
C LYS A 7 -9.64 -13.00 -10.78
N LEU A 8 -10.04 -14.07 -10.08
CA LEU A 8 -9.12 -14.98 -9.39
C LEU A 8 -8.02 -15.51 -10.31
N GLN A 9 -8.34 -15.76 -11.58
CA GLN A 9 -7.34 -16.23 -12.55
C GLN A 9 -6.31 -15.15 -12.89
N LEU A 10 -6.72 -13.89 -13.11
CA LEU A 10 -5.82 -12.80 -13.44
C LEU A 10 -4.86 -12.47 -12.29
N ASP A 11 -5.37 -12.40 -11.06
CA ASP A 11 -4.56 -12.19 -9.85
C ASP A 11 -3.53 -13.34 -9.72
N THR A 12 -3.96 -14.60 -9.88
CA THR A 12 -3.10 -15.79 -9.80
C THR A 12 -2.02 -15.82 -10.88
N ASP A 13 -2.39 -15.57 -12.15
CA ASP A 13 -1.46 -15.60 -13.28
C ASP A 13 -0.39 -14.51 -13.14
N THR A 14 -0.80 -13.31 -12.69
CA THR A 14 0.11 -12.19 -12.46
C THR A 14 1.07 -12.49 -11.31
N GLU A 15 0.57 -13.04 -10.19
CA GLU A 15 1.43 -13.43 -9.08
C GLU A 15 2.46 -14.49 -9.49
N GLN A 16 2.05 -15.48 -10.30
CA GLN A 16 2.95 -16.52 -10.78
C GLN A 16 4.10 -15.94 -11.63
N LEU A 17 3.81 -15.00 -12.54
CA LEU A 17 4.83 -14.32 -13.35
C LEU A 17 5.82 -13.54 -12.48
N ILE A 18 5.31 -12.82 -11.46
CA ILE A 18 6.15 -12.08 -10.50
C ILE A 18 7.05 -13.05 -9.72
N LYS A 19 6.48 -14.15 -9.23
CA LYS A 19 7.22 -15.16 -8.44
C LYS A 19 8.33 -15.82 -9.25
N GLU A 20 8.07 -16.18 -10.50
CA GLU A 20 9.09 -16.74 -11.39
C GLU A 20 10.25 -15.77 -11.61
N SER A 21 9.93 -14.49 -11.86
CA SER A 21 10.93 -13.45 -12.03
C SER A 21 11.78 -13.24 -10.77
N LEU A 22 11.15 -13.06 -9.61
CA LEU A 22 11.85 -12.84 -8.34
C LEU A 22 12.68 -14.05 -7.90
N SER A 23 12.17 -15.27 -8.09
CA SER A 23 12.87 -16.52 -7.75
C SER A 23 14.05 -16.79 -8.67
N SER A 24 14.03 -16.26 -9.90
CA SER A 24 15.19 -16.36 -10.81
C SER A 24 16.37 -15.49 -10.38
N GLN A 25 16.12 -14.45 -9.59
CA GLN A 25 17.12 -13.44 -9.18
C GLN A 25 17.52 -13.53 -7.71
N SER A 26 16.75 -14.23 -6.88
CA SER A 26 17.00 -14.32 -5.44
C SER A 26 16.50 -15.64 -4.84
N THR A 27 17.06 -16.03 -3.70
CA THR A 27 16.60 -17.21 -2.93
C THR A 27 15.66 -16.83 -1.79
N PHE A 28 15.12 -15.61 -1.79
CA PHE A 28 14.24 -15.12 -0.73
C PHE A 28 12.84 -15.70 -0.87
N SER A 29 12.22 -16.05 0.25
CA SER A 29 10.82 -16.49 0.26
C SER A 29 9.89 -15.36 -0.21
N ILE A 30 8.71 -15.72 -0.69
CA ILE A 30 7.71 -14.77 -1.18
C ILE A 30 6.43 -14.94 -0.39
N LEU A 31 5.90 -13.85 0.16
CA LEU A 31 4.55 -13.73 0.70
C LEU A 31 3.68 -13.06 -0.36
N GLY A 32 2.85 -13.84 -1.05
CA GLY A 32 1.87 -13.32 -2.01
C GLY A 32 0.47 -13.24 -1.43
N GLU A 33 -0.37 -12.36 -1.97
CA GLU A 33 -1.80 -12.27 -1.65
C GLU A 33 -2.52 -13.59 -1.90
N GLU A 34 -2.33 -14.18 -3.08
CA GLU A 34 -3.12 -15.32 -3.55
C GLU A 34 -2.55 -16.66 -3.08
N THR A 35 -1.22 -16.77 -3.04
CA THR A 35 -0.56 -18.04 -2.68
C THR A 35 -0.03 -18.09 -1.24
N GLY A 36 -0.12 -16.99 -0.51
CA GLY A 36 0.43 -16.88 0.84
C GLY A 36 1.95 -16.99 0.87
N LEU A 37 2.47 -17.43 2.01
CA LEU A 37 3.91 -17.54 2.22
C LEU A 37 4.47 -18.84 1.58
N SER A 38 5.41 -18.69 0.64
CA SER A 38 6.00 -19.80 -0.11
C SER A 38 6.83 -20.77 0.73
N ASP A 39 7.51 -20.25 1.75
CA ASP A 39 8.40 -20.97 2.66
C ASP A 39 8.60 -20.16 3.95
N LYS A 40 9.23 -20.72 4.99
CA LYS A 40 9.53 -19.94 6.22
C LYS A 40 10.25 -18.63 5.89
N ALA A 41 9.66 -17.51 6.30
CA ALA A 41 10.25 -16.19 6.10
C ALA A 41 11.64 -16.13 6.74
N GLY A 42 12.66 -15.89 5.90
CA GLY A 42 14.02 -15.61 6.35
C GLY A 42 14.17 -14.17 6.85
N GLU A 43 15.41 -13.73 7.07
CA GLU A 43 15.69 -12.32 7.37
C GLU A 43 15.18 -11.40 6.26
N PHE A 44 15.29 -11.84 5.00
CA PHE A 44 14.78 -11.15 3.83
C PHE A 44 13.73 -11.98 3.10
N TYR A 45 12.62 -11.34 2.72
CA TYR A 45 11.55 -11.95 1.94
C TYR A 45 10.81 -10.91 1.11
N TRP A 46 10.25 -11.34 -0.01
CA TRP A 46 9.41 -10.52 -0.85
C TRP A 46 7.97 -10.53 -0.34
N VAL A 47 7.28 -9.40 -0.49
CA VAL A 47 5.84 -9.28 -0.29
C VAL A 47 5.24 -8.77 -1.59
N VAL A 48 4.21 -9.45 -2.08
CA VAL A 48 3.63 -9.19 -3.41
C VAL A 48 2.11 -9.11 -3.30
N ASP A 49 1.58 -8.02 -3.84
CA ASP A 49 0.18 -7.90 -4.24
C ASP A 49 0.17 -7.76 -5.78
N PRO A 50 -0.35 -8.77 -6.51
CA PRO A 50 -0.34 -8.79 -7.96
C PRO A 50 -1.32 -7.79 -8.58
N LEU A 51 -2.35 -7.34 -7.86
CA LEU A 51 -3.39 -6.44 -8.36
C LEU A 51 -4.15 -5.73 -7.21
N ASP A 52 -3.52 -4.71 -6.65
CA ASP A 52 -4.18 -3.84 -5.68
C ASP A 52 -5.26 -3.02 -6.41
N GLY A 53 -6.43 -2.90 -5.77
CA GLY A 53 -7.58 -2.20 -6.34
C GLY A 53 -8.37 -3.03 -7.35
N THR A 54 -8.50 -4.35 -7.18
CA THR A 54 -9.24 -5.18 -8.13
C THR A 54 -10.68 -4.72 -8.39
N SER A 55 -11.35 -4.18 -7.38
CA SER A 55 -12.71 -3.62 -7.52
C SER A 55 -12.77 -2.42 -8.47
N ASN A 56 -11.69 -1.65 -8.56
CA ASN A 56 -11.52 -0.54 -9.49
C ASN A 56 -11.20 -1.07 -10.89
N PHE A 57 -10.24 -2.01 -10.99
CA PHE A 57 -9.85 -2.64 -12.25
C PHE A 57 -11.06 -3.24 -12.98
N LEU A 58 -11.91 -4.00 -12.28
CA LEU A 58 -13.11 -4.62 -12.86
C LEU A 58 -14.19 -3.63 -13.31
N ARG A 59 -14.07 -2.35 -12.95
CA ARG A 59 -15.01 -1.28 -13.31
C ARG A 59 -14.38 -0.22 -14.20
N ASP A 60 -13.18 -0.48 -14.75
CA ASP A 60 -12.41 0.48 -15.54
C ASP A 60 -12.14 1.80 -14.80
N ILE A 61 -12.04 1.76 -13.47
CA ILE A 61 -11.60 2.89 -12.65
C ILE A 61 -10.07 2.84 -12.61
N PRO A 62 -9.35 3.86 -13.11
CA PRO A 62 -7.89 3.81 -13.32
C PRO A 62 -7.12 4.08 -12.02
N ILE A 63 -7.40 3.30 -10.98
CA ILE A 63 -6.74 3.35 -9.67
C ILE A 63 -6.52 1.91 -9.22
N SER A 64 -5.54 1.26 -9.83
CA SER A 64 -5.10 -0.10 -9.53
C SER A 64 -3.64 -0.25 -9.92
N CYS A 65 -2.91 -1.17 -9.28
CA CYS A 65 -1.48 -1.30 -9.53
C CYS A 65 -0.94 -2.67 -9.13
N VAL A 66 0.30 -2.96 -9.54
CA VAL A 66 1.11 -4.07 -8.98
C VAL A 66 1.94 -3.51 -7.84
N SER A 67 2.04 -4.20 -6.70
CA SER A 67 2.81 -3.79 -5.52
C SER A 67 3.79 -4.87 -5.09
N ILE A 68 5.09 -4.54 -5.04
CA ILE A 68 6.17 -5.46 -4.67
C ILE A 68 7.09 -4.79 -3.66
N ALA A 69 7.34 -5.46 -2.54
CA ALA A 69 8.23 -4.99 -1.49
C ALA A 69 9.30 -6.01 -1.13
N LEU A 70 10.49 -5.55 -0.80
CA LEU A 70 11.48 -6.35 -0.07
C LEU A 70 11.40 -6.00 1.41
N MET A 71 11.21 -7.02 2.24
CA MET A 71 11.19 -6.92 3.68
C MET A 71 12.55 -7.33 4.26
N LYS A 72 12.96 -6.66 5.34
CA LYS A 72 13.99 -7.11 6.27
C LYS A 72 13.35 -7.30 7.64
N ASN A 73 13.16 -8.55 8.07
CA ASN A 73 12.32 -8.90 9.22
C ASN A 73 10.91 -8.30 9.08
N LEU A 74 10.54 -7.31 9.89
CA LEU A 74 9.23 -6.64 9.84
C LEU A 74 9.30 -5.24 9.19
N THR A 75 10.45 -4.88 8.62
CA THR A 75 10.69 -3.55 8.05
C THR A 75 10.71 -3.61 6.53
N PRO A 76 9.82 -2.89 5.82
CA PRO A 76 9.91 -2.71 4.38
C PRO A 76 11.13 -1.85 4.04
N ILE A 77 12.05 -2.38 3.23
CA ILE A 77 13.32 -1.71 2.88
C ILE A 77 13.40 -1.27 1.42
N LEU A 78 12.66 -1.92 0.52
CA LEU A 78 12.51 -1.56 -0.89
C LEU A 78 11.03 -1.69 -1.24
N GLY A 79 10.50 -0.73 -1.99
CA GLY A 79 9.16 -0.82 -2.57
C GLY A 79 9.18 -0.45 -4.04
N VAL A 80 8.36 -1.14 -4.82
CA VAL A 80 8.06 -0.86 -6.22
C VAL A 80 6.56 -0.98 -6.39
N ILE A 81 5.94 0.08 -6.91
CA ILE A 81 4.52 0.11 -7.27
C ILE A 81 4.42 0.53 -8.74
N TYR A 82 3.77 -0.30 -9.55
CA TYR A 82 3.56 -0.02 -10.97
C TYR A 82 2.09 0.25 -11.24
N ASP A 83 1.76 1.51 -11.52
CA ASP A 83 0.45 1.93 -11.98
C ASP A 83 0.37 1.74 -13.51
N PHE A 84 -0.06 0.55 -13.89
CA PHE A 84 -0.20 0.14 -15.30
C PHE A 84 -1.28 0.94 -16.05
N ASN A 85 -2.14 1.70 -15.37
CA ASN A 85 -3.13 2.55 -16.04
C ASN A 85 -2.48 3.78 -16.67
N HIS A 86 -1.36 4.24 -16.11
CA HIS A 86 -0.66 5.45 -16.50
C HIS A 86 0.77 5.21 -16.99
N ASP A 87 1.23 3.95 -16.98
CA ASP A 87 2.64 3.57 -17.23
C ASP A 87 3.62 4.27 -16.28
N ASP A 88 3.23 4.33 -15.00
CA ASP A 88 3.97 5.02 -13.95
C ASP A 88 4.63 4.00 -13.01
N LEU A 89 5.97 4.03 -12.93
CA LEU A 89 6.75 3.22 -12.01
C LEU A 89 7.22 4.04 -10.81
N TYR A 90 6.63 3.75 -9.65
CA TYR A 90 7.03 4.34 -8.37
C TYR A 90 7.97 3.39 -7.63
N PHE A 91 9.09 3.89 -7.10
CA PHE A 91 10.02 3.05 -6.35
C PHE A 91 10.85 3.83 -5.34
N GLY A 92 11.35 3.13 -4.33
CA GLY A 92 12.21 3.72 -3.30
C GLY A 92 12.81 2.66 -2.38
N HIS A 93 14.04 2.89 -1.94
CA HIS A 93 14.75 2.06 -0.97
C HIS A 93 15.16 2.89 0.26
N GLN A 94 15.25 2.28 1.44
CA GLN A 94 15.59 2.93 2.73
C GLN A 94 16.89 3.75 2.71
N SER A 95 17.81 3.44 1.78
CA SER A 95 19.09 4.13 1.61
C SER A 95 19.13 5.03 0.36
N SER A 96 17.97 5.34 -0.22
CA SER A 96 17.83 6.14 -1.44
C SER A 96 16.60 7.05 -1.36
N LYS A 97 16.43 7.92 -2.36
CA LYS A 97 15.21 8.71 -2.55
C LYS A 97 14.09 7.87 -3.17
N ALA A 98 12.87 8.41 -3.17
CA ALA A 98 11.76 7.86 -3.92
C ALA A 98 11.66 8.53 -5.29
N PHE A 99 11.22 7.77 -6.29
CA PHE A 99 11.09 8.22 -7.66
C PHE A 99 9.76 7.81 -8.27
N LEU A 100 9.24 8.66 -9.15
CA LEU A 100 8.28 8.32 -10.18
C LEU A 100 9.02 8.32 -11.52
N ASN A 101 9.17 7.15 -12.14
CA ASN A 101 9.99 6.95 -13.33
C ASN A 101 11.42 7.48 -13.11
N GLN A 102 11.75 8.63 -13.70
CA GLN A 102 13.07 9.28 -13.57
C GLN A 102 13.05 10.52 -12.68
N GLN A 103 11.89 10.89 -12.14
CA GLN A 103 11.69 12.11 -11.36
C GLN A 103 11.67 11.78 -9.87
N GLU A 104 12.50 12.46 -9.08
CA GLU A 104 12.44 12.36 -7.62
C GLU A 104 11.10 12.89 -7.11
N ILE A 105 10.52 12.18 -6.15
CA ILE A 105 9.30 12.58 -5.45
C ILE A 105 9.56 12.74 -3.95
N SER A 106 8.77 13.60 -3.33
CA SER A 106 8.83 13.84 -1.89
C SER A 106 7.43 14.07 -1.32
N VAL A 107 7.28 13.75 -0.04
CA VAL A 107 6.05 14.06 0.71
C VAL A 107 5.79 15.58 0.75
N SER A 108 4.54 15.96 0.98
CA SER A 108 4.10 17.35 1.18
C SER A 108 4.66 17.96 2.47
N ASP A 109 4.80 19.29 2.52
CA ASP A 109 5.26 20.06 3.68
C ASP A 109 4.12 20.59 4.57
N TYR A 110 2.86 20.27 4.25
CA TYR A 110 1.71 20.73 5.02
C TYR A 110 1.72 20.18 6.45
N SER A 111 1.52 21.05 7.43
CA SER A 111 1.65 20.74 8.87
C SER A 111 0.33 20.76 9.65
N GLN A 112 -0.80 21.04 8.99
CA GLN A 112 -2.11 21.17 9.64
C GLN A 112 -3.16 20.32 8.93
N LYS A 113 -3.79 19.37 9.66
CA LYS A 113 -4.87 18.52 9.11
C LYS A 113 -5.96 19.33 8.38
N SER A 114 -6.33 20.50 8.92
CA SER A 114 -7.36 21.38 8.37
C SER A 114 -7.02 21.99 7.00
N GLN A 115 -5.75 21.86 6.57
CA GLN A 115 -5.27 22.25 5.25
C GLN A 115 -5.00 21.04 4.34
N SER A 116 -4.98 19.85 4.92
CA SER A 116 -4.48 18.61 4.33
C SER A 116 -5.56 17.66 3.83
N THR A 117 -5.14 16.71 2.99
CA THR A 117 -5.96 15.62 2.47
C THR A 117 -5.63 14.30 3.16
N LEU A 118 -6.66 13.67 3.72
CA LEU A 118 -6.64 12.27 4.16
C LEU A 118 -7.05 11.37 3.01
N VAL A 119 -6.27 10.33 2.73
CA VAL A 119 -6.68 9.15 1.96
C VAL A 119 -6.89 8.01 2.95
N THR A 120 -7.95 7.23 2.80
CA THR A 120 -8.29 6.16 3.75
C THR A 120 -9.19 5.13 3.08
N GLY A 121 -9.37 3.98 3.73
CA GLY A 121 -10.36 2.98 3.37
C GLY A 121 -11.32 2.73 4.53
N ILE A 122 -12.46 2.12 4.23
CA ILE A 122 -13.35 1.58 5.25
C ILE A 122 -12.86 0.14 5.48
N PRO A 123 -12.41 -0.22 6.70
CA PRO A 123 -11.92 -1.57 6.98
C PRO A 123 -12.93 -2.61 6.54
N ALA A 124 -12.58 -3.68 5.83
CA ALA A 124 -13.55 -4.62 5.25
C ALA A 124 -14.28 -5.51 6.29
N LYS A 125 -15.08 -4.92 7.17
CA LYS A 125 -15.93 -5.58 8.17
C LYS A 125 -17.37 -5.64 7.68
N THR A 126 -18.08 -6.70 8.08
CA THR A 126 -19.51 -6.87 7.76
C THR A 126 -20.43 -6.10 8.69
N ASN A 127 -19.98 -5.84 9.93
CA ASN A 127 -20.71 -5.07 10.94
C ASN A 127 -19.75 -4.08 11.59
N TYR A 128 -20.21 -2.84 11.75
CA TYR A 128 -19.54 -1.79 12.52
C TYR A 128 -20.47 -1.36 13.64
N SER A 129 -19.90 -1.00 14.78
CA SER A 129 -20.68 -0.32 15.82
C SER A 129 -20.93 1.14 15.46
N ASP A 130 -21.96 1.72 16.07
CA ASP A 130 -22.23 3.16 15.97
C ASP A 130 -21.03 3.99 16.47
N ASP A 131 -20.34 3.51 17.51
CA ASP A 131 -19.14 4.14 18.06
C ASP A 131 -17.98 4.14 17.06
N GLU A 132 -17.74 3.04 16.34
CA GLU A 132 -16.69 2.97 15.30
C GLU A 132 -16.95 3.99 14.18
N PHE A 133 -18.21 4.10 13.72
CA PHE A 133 -18.59 5.08 12.70
C PHE A 133 -18.47 6.51 13.21
N LYS A 134 -18.88 6.76 14.46
CA LYS A 134 -18.78 8.07 15.09
C LYS A 134 -17.31 8.51 15.19
N ASP A 135 -16.42 7.64 15.68
CA ASP A 135 -14.99 7.92 15.80
C ASP A 135 -14.36 8.22 14.43
N MET A 136 -14.77 7.50 13.38
CA MET A 136 -14.32 7.75 12.01
C MET A 136 -14.75 9.14 11.51
N ILE A 137 -16.02 9.50 11.71
CA ILE A 137 -16.55 10.82 11.33
C ILE A 137 -15.90 11.94 12.15
N ASP A 138 -15.66 11.72 13.44
CA ASP A 138 -14.99 12.68 14.31
C ASP A 138 -13.55 12.94 13.84
N ASP A 139 -12.78 11.93 13.41
CA ASP A 139 -11.47 12.19 12.79
C ASP A 139 -11.60 12.93 11.44
N PHE A 140 -12.55 12.54 10.58
CA PHE A 140 -12.71 13.15 9.25
C PHE A 140 -12.94 14.67 9.30
N GLN A 141 -13.61 15.16 10.35
CA GLN A 141 -13.86 16.60 10.54
C GLN A 141 -12.58 17.43 10.72
N HIS A 142 -11.46 16.81 11.09
CA HIS A 142 -10.18 17.51 11.25
C HIS A 142 -9.47 17.78 9.92
N TRP A 143 -9.89 17.12 8.84
CA TRP A 143 -9.22 17.17 7.53
C TRP A 143 -9.92 18.11 6.57
N LYS A 144 -9.15 18.81 5.73
CA LYS A 144 -9.73 19.66 4.67
C LYS A 144 -10.53 18.84 3.68
N LYS A 145 -10.01 17.67 3.34
CA LYS A 145 -10.57 16.74 2.36
C LYS A 145 -10.28 15.31 2.79
N VAL A 146 -11.25 14.43 2.55
CA VAL A 146 -11.10 12.97 2.68
C VAL A 146 -11.29 12.34 1.31
N ARG A 147 -10.52 11.29 1.01
CA ARG A 147 -10.62 10.47 -0.20
C ARG A 147 -10.61 8.99 0.18
N MET A 148 -11.48 8.22 -0.45
CA MET A 148 -11.47 6.76 -0.42
C MET A 148 -11.35 6.31 -1.87
N ILE A 149 -10.16 5.82 -2.24
CA ILE A 149 -9.82 5.59 -3.65
C ILE A 149 -9.81 4.11 -4.04
N GLY A 150 -9.96 3.19 -3.08
CA GLY A 150 -10.13 1.76 -3.34
C GLY A 150 -8.86 1.01 -3.75
N SER A 151 -7.68 1.58 -3.51
CA SER A 151 -6.36 0.95 -3.66
C SER A 151 -5.42 1.55 -2.62
N ALA A 152 -4.87 0.70 -1.76
CA ALA A 152 -4.04 1.11 -0.63
C ALA A 152 -2.59 1.40 -1.04
N ALA A 153 -2.07 0.67 -2.02
CA ALA A 153 -0.77 0.92 -2.61
C ALA A 153 -0.78 2.29 -3.32
N MET A 154 -1.82 2.59 -4.13
CA MET A 154 -1.96 3.92 -4.74
C MET A 154 -2.20 5.04 -3.70
N ALA A 155 -2.94 4.76 -2.63
CA ALA A 155 -3.12 5.72 -1.53
C ALA A 155 -1.78 6.07 -0.87
N SER A 156 -0.91 5.07 -0.70
CA SER A 156 0.45 5.24 -0.20
C SER A 156 1.31 6.08 -1.16
N ILE A 157 1.20 5.85 -2.46
CA ILE A 157 1.88 6.66 -3.48
C ILE A 157 1.41 8.12 -3.46
N TYR A 158 0.12 8.37 -3.23
CA TYR A 158 -0.37 9.76 -3.12
C TYR A 158 0.28 10.49 -1.95
N VAL A 159 0.58 9.79 -0.84
CA VAL A 159 1.38 10.35 0.25
C VAL A 159 2.83 10.58 -0.17
N ALA A 160 3.49 9.55 -0.73
CA ALA A 160 4.90 9.63 -1.12
C ALA A 160 5.17 10.73 -2.16
N ALA A 161 4.22 10.99 -3.05
CA ALA A 161 4.32 12.02 -4.09
C ALA A 161 3.75 13.39 -3.65
N GLY A 162 3.39 13.56 -2.37
CA GLY A 162 2.86 14.82 -1.84
C GLY A 162 1.50 15.24 -2.41
N LYS A 163 0.75 14.31 -3.03
CA LYS A 163 -0.63 14.53 -3.53
C LYS A 163 -1.66 14.49 -2.40
N ALA A 164 -1.32 13.84 -1.29
CA ALA A 164 -2.05 13.82 -0.04
C ALA A 164 -1.08 13.79 1.14
N GLU A 165 -1.53 14.14 2.33
CA GLU A 165 -0.65 14.23 3.49
C GLU A 165 -0.68 12.99 4.37
N THR A 166 -1.78 12.25 4.38
CA THR A 166 -1.88 11.06 5.21
C THR A 166 -2.70 9.98 4.52
N TYR A 167 -2.19 8.76 4.59
CA TYR A 167 -2.94 7.54 4.37
C TYR A 167 -3.08 6.80 5.70
N LYS A 168 -4.28 6.36 6.04
CA LYS A 168 -4.48 5.47 7.20
C LYS A 168 -5.57 4.43 6.95
N GLU A 169 -5.35 3.22 7.44
CA GLU A 169 -6.33 2.15 7.40
C GLU A 169 -6.01 1.10 8.47
N ASN A 170 -7.05 0.52 9.07
CA ASN A 170 -6.91 -0.50 10.10
C ASN A 170 -7.32 -1.87 9.56
N GLY A 171 -6.59 -2.91 9.96
CA GLY A 171 -6.84 -4.28 9.53
C GLY A 171 -6.66 -4.50 8.03
N ILE A 172 -5.75 -3.77 7.40
CA ILE A 172 -5.38 -3.96 6.00
C ILE A 172 -4.30 -5.04 5.87
N PHE A 173 -4.18 -5.74 4.75
CA PHE A 173 -3.14 -6.75 4.61
C PHE A 173 -1.77 -6.10 4.35
N LEU A 174 -0.72 -6.80 4.79
CA LEU A 174 0.66 -6.33 4.64
C LEU A 174 1.06 -6.12 3.18
N TRP A 175 0.58 -6.96 2.26
CA TRP A 175 0.90 -6.87 0.83
C TRP A 175 0.33 -5.62 0.15
N ASP A 176 -0.82 -5.14 0.61
CA ASP A 176 -1.44 -3.90 0.14
C ASP A 176 -0.59 -2.65 0.45
N ILE A 177 0.26 -2.71 1.50
CA ILE A 177 0.91 -1.52 2.07
C ILE A 177 2.44 -1.58 2.15
N ALA A 178 3.06 -2.75 2.02
CA ALA A 178 4.49 -2.91 2.29
C ALA A 178 5.37 -2.09 1.33
N ALA A 179 5.04 -2.12 0.03
CA ALA A 179 5.79 -1.36 -0.98
C ALA A 179 5.60 0.14 -0.76
N GLY A 180 4.35 0.56 -0.52
CA GLY A 180 3.98 1.93 -0.21
C GLY A 180 4.73 2.47 1.00
N ALA A 181 4.85 1.70 2.07
CA ALA A 181 5.59 2.08 3.27
C ALA A 181 7.08 2.38 3.00
N ALA A 182 7.75 1.52 2.23
CA ALA A 182 9.14 1.73 1.85
C ALA A 182 9.32 2.99 1.01
N ILE A 183 8.41 3.22 0.04
CA ILE A 183 8.45 4.40 -0.84
C ILE A 183 8.16 5.69 -0.05
N VAL A 184 7.18 5.69 0.87
CA VAL A 184 6.88 6.84 1.73
C VAL A 184 8.09 7.22 2.59
N ASN A 185 8.76 6.24 3.20
CA ASN A 185 9.97 6.51 3.98
C ASN A 185 11.10 7.09 3.10
N ALA A 186 11.32 6.52 1.91
CA ALA A 186 12.31 7.02 0.95
C ALA A 186 11.99 8.43 0.42
N ALA A 187 10.71 8.79 0.33
CA ALA A 187 10.22 10.13 -0.04
C ALA A 187 10.35 11.16 1.11
N GLY A 188 10.93 10.77 2.26
CA GLY A 188 11.10 11.63 3.42
C GLY A 188 9.89 11.66 4.37
N GLY A 189 8.90 10.78 4.18
CA GLY A 189 7.76 10.62 5.09
C GLY A 189 8.03 9.69 6.27
N VAL A 190 6.96 9.34 6.96
CA VAL A 190 6.93 8.38 8.07
C VAL A 190 5.85 7.34 7.77
N ALA A 191 6.26 6.09 7.58
CA ALA A 191 5.35 4.96 7.50
C ALA A 191 5.34 4.18 8.81
N SER A 192 4.18 4.12 9.47
CA SER A 192 3.94 3.33 10.67
C SER A 192 3.08 2.11 10.34
N ILE A 193 3.58 0.92 10.70
CA ILE A 193 2.87 -0.36 10.59
C ILE A 193 2.82 -0.94 12.01
N THR A 194 1.62 -1.11 12.54
CA THR A 194 1.37 -1.60 13.91
C THR A 194 0.33 -2.71 13.91
N ASN A 195 0.06 -3.28 15.09
CA ASN A 195 -0.99 -4.30 15.28
C ASN A 195 -0.90 -5.48 14.29
N ILE A 196 0.33 -6.00 14.11
CA ILE A 196 0.59 -7.09 13.17
C ILE A 196 -0.08 -8.37 13.67
N GLN A 197 -1.05 -8.86 12.91
CA GLN A 197 -1.83 -10.06 13.19
C GLN A 197 -1.16 -11.29 12.56
N THR A 198 -1.57 -12.47 13.03
CA THR A 198 -1.03 -13.75 12.56
C THR A 198 -1.38 -14.06 11.10
N ASP A 199 -2.42 -13.43 10.57
CA ASP A 199 -2.84 -13.55 9.17
C ASP A 199 -2.42 -12.33 8.33
N TYR A 200 -1.36 -11.65 8.76
CA TYR A 200 -0.71 -10.54 8.04
C TYR A 200 -1.54 -9.26 7.91
N ARG A 201 -2.69 -9.16 8.60
CA ARG A 201 -3.36 -7.87 8.77
C ARG A 201 -2.57 -6.96 9.70
N VAL A 202 -2.59 -5.67 9.41
CA VAL A 202 -1.87 -4.62 10.13
C VAL A 202 -2.73 -3.34 10.20
N ASP A 203 -2.36 -2.45 11.09
CA ASP A 203 -2.83 -1.06 11.06
C ASP A 203 -1.74 -0.19 10.44
N ALA A 204 -2.09 0.58 9.41
CA ALA A 204 -1.19 1.42 8.64
C ALA A 204 -1.49 2.91 8.86
N LYS A 205 -0.45 3.70 9.11
CA LYS A 205 -0.52 5.18 9.10
C LYS A 205 0.73 5.74 8.42
N PHE A 206 0.57 6.28 7.23
CA PHE A 206 1.63 6.87 6.42
C PHE A 206 1.40 8.37 6.31
N THR A 207 2.42 9.19 6.57
CA THR A 207 2.27 10.65 6.60
C THR A 207 3.58 11.36 6.29
N ASN A 208 3.55 12.67 6.07
CA ASN A 208 4.74 13.51 6.13
C ASN A 208 5.28 13.67 7.57
N GLN A 209 6.48 14.24 7.72
CA GLN A 209 7.13 14.46 9.02
C GLN A 209 6.38 15.46 9.91
N HIS A 210 5.62 16.38 9.32
CA HIS A 210 5.00 17.49 10.03
C HIS A 210 3.71 17.07 10.77
N LEU A 211 2.99 16.08 10.23
CA LEU A 211 1.76 15.53 10.80
C LEU A 211 2.00 14.20 11.55
N ALA A 212 3.23 13.73 11.60
CA ALA A 212 3.65 12.57 12.39
C ALA A 212 3.80 12.89 13.89
N LEU A 213 4.02 14.16 14.23
CA LEU A 213 4.24 14.69 15.59
C LEU A 213 2.94 14.92 16.36
#